data_AF-A0A2K2VWX4-F1
#
_entry.id   AF-A0A2K2VWX4-F1
#
_cell.length_a   1.000
_cell.length_b   1.000
_cell.length_c   1.000
_cell.angle_alpha   90.00
_cell.angle_beta   90.00
_cell.angle_gamma   90.00
#
_symmetry.space_group_name_H-M   'P 1'
#
loop_
_entity.id
_entity.type
_entity.pdbx_description
1 polymer ?
#
loop_
_entity_poly.entity_id
_entity_poly.type
_entity_poly.pdbx_seq_one_letter_code
_entity_poly.pdbx_strand_id
1 'polypeptide(L)'
;MQIVPVDIKPGSCPNPLVVSKRGVVAVAILGTDSFDVTQIDRDSIRLLEVVQPVRSNVIDVATPYHLFTWDASGTGVEADSCTDEGPDGKGDLVLTFEKKDILKALGSVKAGSVLVVRLTARHKSGASLVGQDVVVISRK
;
A
#
# COMPACT_ATOMS: atom_id res chain seq x y z
N MET A 1 -4.81 10.39 14.65
CA MET A 1 -4.74 9.59 13.41
C MET A 1 -4.03 10.44 12.38
N GLN A 2 -2.97 9.92 11.79
CA GLN A 2 -2.18 10.61 10.77
C GLN A 2 -2.31 9.83 9.46
N ILE A 3 -2.50 10.56 8.37
CA ILE A 3 -2.58 10.00 7.03
C ILE A 3 -1.15 9.94 6.47
N VAL A 4 -0.78 8.81 5.88
CA VAL A 4 0.53 8.60 5.27
C VAL A 4 0.38 8.12 3.83
N PRO A 5 1.26 8.55 2.91
CA PRO A 5 1.25 8.05 1.54
C PRO A 5 1.61 6.57 1.53
N VAL A 6 0.82 5.79 0.79
CA VAL A 6 1.04 4.36 0.58
C VAL A 6 0.96 4.11 -0.90
N ASP A 7 1.86 3.25 -1.38
CA ASP A 7 1.91 2.84 -2.78
C ASP A 7 2.01 1.31 -2.84
N ILE A 8 1.06 0.67 -3.49
CA ILE A 8 1.03 -0.77 -3.70
C ILE A 8 1.69 -1.03 -5.04
N LYS A 9 2.66 -1.95 -5.06
CA LYS A 9 3.44 -2.28 -6.27
C LYS A 9 4.15 -1.02 -6.86
N PRO A 10 5.08 -0.41 -6.10
CA PRO A 10 5.90 0.71 -6.57
C PRO A 10 6.44 0.59 -8.00
N GLY A 11 6.37 1.69 -8.75
CA GLY A 11 6.75 1.78 -10.16
C GLY A 11 5.71 1.18 -11.13
N SER A 12 4.45 1.11 -10.72
CA SER A 12 3.35 0.62 -11.55
C SER A 12 2.10 1.45 -11.29
N CYS A 13 1.40 1.85 -12.34
CA CYS A 13 0.03 2.36 -12.24
C CYS A 13 -0.66 2.10 -13.59
N PRO A 14 -1.81 1.40 -13.65
CA PRO A 14 -2.54 0.82 -12.52
C PRO A 14 -1.76 -0.29 -11.81
N ASN A 15 -2.24 -0.68 -10.62
CA ASN A 15 -1.64 -1.71 -9.77
C ASN A 15 -2.33 -3.08 -9.94
N PRO A 16 -1.92 -3.93 -10.90
CA PRO A 16 -2.58 -5.20 -11.14
C PRO A 16 -2.31 -6.20 -10.02
N LEU A 17 -3.38 -6.65 -9.36
CA LEU A 17 -3.38 -7.80 -8.46
C LEU A 17 -3.82 -9.05 -9.23
N VAL A 18 -2.85 -9.83 -9.72
CA VAL A 18 -3.11 -11.04 -10.51
C VAL A 18 -3.49 -12.21 -9.58
N VAL A 19 -4.77 -12.60 -9.61
CA VAL A 19 -5.33 -13.62 -8.70
C VAL A 19 -4.96 -15.07 -9.08
N SER A 20 -4.56 -15.30 -10.33
CA SER A 20 -4.21 -16.63 -10.85
C SER A 20 -2.78 -17.06 -10.50
N LYS A 21 -1.93 -16.15 -10.02
CA LYS A 21 -0.51 -16.38 -9.77
C LYS A 21 -0.18 -16.26 -8.30
N ARG A 22 0.55 -17.24 -7.75
CA ARG A 22 1.20 -17.12 -6.43
C ARG A 22 2.30 -16.05 -6.47
N GLY A 23 2.84 -15.72 -5.29
CA GLY A 23 3.94 -14.81 -5.13
C GLY A 23 3.67 -13.79 -4.04
N VAL A 24 4.45 -12.72 -4.07
CA VAL A 24 4.37 -11.62 -3.10
C VAL A 24 3.88 -10.34 -3.76
N VAL A 25 3.45 -9.39 -2.95
CA VAL A 25 3.12 -8.02 -3.34
C VAL A 25 4.00 -7.09 -2.51
N ALA A 26 4.72 -6.19 -3.18
CA ALA A 26 5.43 -5.10 -2.51
C ALA A 26 4.44 -3.97 -2.24
N VAL A 27 4.49 -3.37 -1.06
CA VAL A 27 3.73 -2.18 -0.67
C VAL A 27 4.69 -1.26 0.06
N ALA A 28 4.70 0.02 -0.24
CA ALA A 28 5.57 0.99 0.40
C ALA A 28 4.74 2.00 1.18
N ILE A 29 5.17 2.32 2.41
CA ILE A 29 4.76 3.55 3.09
C ILE A 29 5.84 4.57 2.75
N LEU A 30 5.48 5.65 2.06
CA LEU A 30 6.46 6.53 1.45
C LEU A 30 6.98 7.57 2.43
N GLY A 31 8.29 7.81 2.39
CA GLY A 31 8.93 8.87 3.15
C GLY A 31 8.59 10.23 2.56
N THR A 32 8.56 11.27 3.39
CA THR A 32 8.46 12.65 2.92
C THR A 32 9.36 13.55 3.76
N ASP A 33 9.51 14.82 3.38
CA ASP A 33 10.22 15.81 4.19
C ASP A 33 9.63 15.97 5.61
N SER A 34 8.36 15.61 5.80
CA SER A 34 7.65 15.72 7.08
C SER A 34 7.36 14.37 7.73
N PHE A 35 7.75 13.25 7.10
CA PHE A 35 7.45 11.91 7.59
C PHE A 35 8.64 10.95 7.47
N ASP A 36 9.24 10.62 8.61
CA ASP A 36 10.30 9.62 8.74
C ASP A 36 9.69 8.22 8.98
N VAL A 37 9.78 7.37 7.97
CA VAL A 37 9.25 5.99 8.00
C VAL A 37 9.94 5.10 9.04
N THR A 38 11.13 5.47 9.53
CA THR A 38 11.85 4.70 10.56
C THR A 38 11.19 4.82 11.94
N GLN A 39 10.27 5.78 12.10
CA GLN A 39 9.49 5.97 13.32
C GLN A 39 8.22 5.09 13.39
N ILE A 40 8.00 4.21 12.42
CA ILE A 40 6.87 3.27 12.42
C ILE A 40 7.20 2.06 13.32
N ASP A 41 6.25 1.67 14.18
CA ASP A 41 6.24 0.38 14.87
C ASP A 41 5.94 -0.72 13.86
N ARG A 42 6.95 -1.46 13.43
CA ARG A 42 6.83 -2.46 12.34
C ARG A 42 5.88 -3.61 12.70
N ASP A 43 5.75 -3.96 13.97
CA ASP A 43 4.90 -5.06 14.42
C ASP A 43 3.41 -4.69 14.40
N SER A 44 3.10 -3.39 14.34
CA SER A 44 1.73 -2.87 14.25
C SER A 44 1.15 -2.88 12.83
N ILE A 45 1.99 -3.07 11.80
CA ILE A 45 1.59 -2.89 10.40
C ILE A 45 0.57 -3.95 9.97
N ARG A 46 -0.54 -3.52 9.40
CA ARG A 46 -1.57 -4.39 8.82
C ARG A 46 -2.04 -3.85 7.47
N LEU A 47 -2.09 -4.72 6.46
CA LEU A 47 -2.78 -4.47 5.21
C LEU A 47 -4.16 -5.13 5.26
N LEU A 48 -5.20 -4.45 4.76
CA LEU A 48 -6.59 -4.92 4.86
C LEU A 48 -6.97 -5.28 6.30
N GLU A 49 -6.47 -4.51 7.26
CA GLU A 49 -6.66 -4.65 8.72
C GLU A 49 -6.07 -5.92 9.37
N VAL A 50 -5.83 -6.99 8.60
CA VAL A 50 -5.48 -8.32 9.15
C VAL A 50 -4.17 -8.89 8.65
N VAL A 51 -3.66 -8.47 7.48
CA VAL A 51 -2.51 -9.11 6.84
C VAL A 51 -1.22 -8.45 7.30
N GLN A 52 -0.27 -9.25 7.81
CA GLN A 52 1.05 -8.77 8.22
C GLN A 52 2.08 -8.89 7.10
N PRO A 53 3.07 -7.99 7.02
CA PRO A 53 4.19 -8.14 6.11
C PRO A 53 5.11 -9.28 6.57
N VAL A 54 5.66 -10.04 5.62
CA VAL A 54 6.65 -11.10 5.89
C VAL A 54 8.09 -10.58 5.88
N ARG A 55 8.33 -9.43 5.24
CA ARG A 55 9.62 -8.74 5.21
C ARG A 55 9.41 -7.23 5.16
N SER A 56 10.39 -6.48 5.65
CA SER A 56 10.45 -5.02 5.54
C SER A 56 11.88 -4.56 5.30
N ASN A 57 12.05 -3.48 4.51
CA ASN A 57 13.30 -2.77 4.37
C ASN A 57 13.04 -1.27 4.12
N VAL A 58 14.04 -0.42 4.37
CA VAL A 58 13.96 1.01 4.03
C VAL A 58 14.77 1.27 2.77
N ILE A 59 14.09 1.61 1.67
CA ILE A 59 14.67 1.83 0.34
C ILE A 59 13.80 2.88 -0.36
N ASP A 60 14.43 3.86 -1.00
CA ASP A 60 13.76 4.83 -1.89
C ASP A 60 13.32 4.13 -3.19
N VAL A 61 12.01 4.00 -3.40
CA VAL A 61 11.41 3.23 -4.51
C VAL A 61 10.31 3.96 -5.26
N ALA A 62 9.64 4.94 -4.67
CA ALA A 62 8.50 5.63 -5.29
C ALA A 62 8.28 7.06 -4.79
N THR A 63 7.67 7.88 -5.65
CA THR A 63 7.14 9.20 -5.29
C THR A 63 5.69 9.07 -4.81
N PRO A 64 5.24 9.84 -3.80
CA PRO A 64 3.82 9.92 -3.44
C PRO A 64 2.90 10.38 -4.58
N TYR A 65 1.74 9.72 -4.72
CA TYR A 65 0.72 10.14 -5.67
C TYR A 65 0.25 11.57 -5.40
N HIS A 66 0.46 12.47 -6.36
CA HIS A 66 0.28 13.91 -6.18
C HIS A 66 -1.18 14.35 -5.91
N LEU A 67 -2.18 13.56 -6.36
CA LEU A 67 -3.61 13.81 -6.08
C LEU A 67 -4.12 12.97 -4.91
N PHE A 68 -3.23 12.36 -4.13
CA PHE A 68 -3.61 11.53 -3.01
C PHE A 68 -4.46 12.33 -2.01
N THR A 69 -5.68 11.84 -1.81
CA THR A 69 -6.61 12.32 -0.80
C THR A 69 -7.14 11.12 -0.03
N TRP A 70 -7.20 11.23 1.29
CA TRP A 70 -7.78 10.18 2.11
C TRP A 70 -9.29 10.09 1.87
N ASP A 71 -9.74 8.94 1.38
CA ASP A 71 -11.15 8.63 1.21
C ASP A 71 -11.60 7.55 2.21
N ALA A 72 -12.35 7.97 3.22
CA ALA A 72 -12.92 7.09 4.21
C ALA A 72 -14.03 6.18 3.65
N SER A 73 -14.68 6.55 2.55
CA SER A 73 -15.71 5.71 1.90
C SER A 73 -15.09 4.48 1.24
N GLY A 74 -13.90 4.65 0.64
CA GLY A 74 -13.23 3.60 -0.13
C GLY A 74 -13.97 3.28 -1.43
N THR A 75 -14.73 4.24 -1.98
CA THR A 75 -15.62 4.02 -3.13
C THR A 75 -15.42 5.10 -4.19
N GLY A 76 -15.64 4.75 -5.46
CA GLY A 76 -15.57 5.73 -6.55
C GLY A 76 -14.15 6.13 -6.96
N VAL A 77 -13.13 5.36 -6.59
CA VAL A 77 -11.75 5.54 -7.06
C VAL A 77 -11.53 4.94 -8.44
N GLU A 78 -10.70 5.58 -9.25
CA GLU A 78 -10.34 5.11 -10.59
C GLU A 78 -9.09 4.23 -10.55
N ALA A 79 -8.88 3.43 -11.59
CA ALA A 79 -7.76 2.49 -11.68
C ALA A 79 -6.39 3.17 -11.69
N ASP A 80 -6.36 4.43 -12.11
CA ASP A 80 -5.20 5.33 -12.23
C ASP A 80 -5.12 6.35 -11.08
N SER A 81 -5.90 6.15 -10.01
CA SER A 81 -5.73 6.90 -8.74
C SER A 81 -4.48 6.44 -7.96
N CYS A 82 -3.37 6.27 -8.66
CA CYS A 82 -2.04 5.83 -8.22
C CYS A 82 -0.94 6.54 -9.04
N THR A 83 0.32 6.19 -8.84
CA THR A 83 1.45 6.72 -9.61
C THR A 83 2.42 5.61 -10.01
N ASP A 84 3.09 5.77 -11.15
CA ASP A 84 4.21 4.91 -11.57
C ASP A 84 5.57 5.61 -11.44
N GLU A 85 5.59 6.80 -10.83
CA GLU A 85 6.82 7.54 -10.54
C GLU A 85 7.72 6.75 -9.57
N GLY A 86 9.01 6.70 -9.91
CA GLY A 86 10.03 5.96 -9.17
C GLY A 86 10.64 6.74 -8.00
N PRO A 87 11.87 6.40 -7.60
CA PRO A 87 12.55 7.00 -6.45
C PRO A 87 12.62 8.55 -6.49
N ASP A 88 12.41 9.20 -5.34
CA ASP A 88 12.32 10.66 -5.20
C ASP A 88 13.37 11.26 -4.24
N GLY A 89 14.26 10.43 -3.72
CA GLY A 89 15.28 10.81 -2.73
C GLY A 89 14.81 10.69 -1.27
N LYS A 90 13.61 10.18 -1.00
CA LYS A 90 13.09 9.89 0.34
C LYS A 90 13.06 8.38 0.57
N GLY A 91 13.48 7.96 1.77
CA GLY A 91 13.49 6.54 2.10
C GLY A 91 12.07 6.02 2.37
N ASP A 92 11.67 4.96 1.69
CA ASP A 92 10.35 4.34 1.89
C ASP A 92 10.44 3.08 2.73
N LEU A 93 9.44 2.83 3.56
CA LEU A 93 9.31 1.54 4.23
C LEU A 93 8.63 0.55 3.28
N VAL A 94 9.45 -0.20 2.56
CA VAL A 94 9.03 -1.26 1.64
C VAL A 94 8.69 -2.52 2.42
N LEU A 95 7.48 -3.02 2.20
CA LEU A 95 6.87 -4.14 2.88
C LEU A 95 6.56 -5.24 1.86
N THR A 96 6.95 -6.47 2.17
CA THR A 96 6.59 -7.63 1.35
C THR A 96 5.42 -8.36 2.00
N PHE A 97 4.34 -8.54 1.27
CA PHE A 97 3.16 -9.29 1.70
C PHE A 97 2.99 -10.56 0.86
N GLU A 98 2.57 -11.64 1.50
CA GLU A 98 2.19 -12.87 0.81
C GLU A 98 0.86 -12.65 0.07
N LYS A 99 0.87 -12.81 -1.26
CA LYS A 99 -0.34 -12.53 -2.07
C LYS A 99 -1.51 -13.41 -1.67
N LYS A 100 -1.25 -14.66 -1.29
CA LYS A 100 -2.29 -15.60 -0.80
C LYS A 100 -3.07 -15.04 0.39
N ASP A 101 -2.41 -14.30 1.29
CA ASP A 101 -3.02 -13.78 2.50
C ASP A 101 -3.83 -12.52 2.21
N ILE A 102 -3.36 -11.69 1.26
CA ILE A 102 -4.15 -10.59 0.68
C ILE A 102 -5.43 -11.11 0.03
N LEU A 103 -5.32 -12.11 -0.86
CA LEU A 103 -6.48 -12.68 -1.54
C LEU A 103 -7.46 -13.33 -0.55
N LYS A 104 -6.95 -13.96 0.50
CA LYS A 104 -7.78 -14.50 1.58
C LYS A 104 -8.54 -13.39 2.33
N ALA A 105 -7.89 -12.26 2.61
CA ALA A 105 -8.50 -11.12 3.29
C ALA A 105 -9.55 -10.41 2.41
N LEU A 106 -9.30 -10.30 1.10
CA LEU A 106 -10.27 -9.74 0.14
C LEU A 106 -11.49 -10.66 -0.09
N GLY A 107 -11.30 -11.98 0.06
CA GLY A 107 -12.34 -12.96 -0.24
C GLY A 107 -12.66 -13.04 -1.74
N SER A 108 -13.95 -13.10 -2.07
CA SER A 108 -14.41 -13.24 -3.46
C SER A 108 -14.30 -11.91 -4.21
N VAL A 109 -13.41 -11.85 -5.20
CA VAL A 109 -13.20 -10.67 -6.05
C VAL A 109 -13.53 -10.93 -7.51
N LYS A 110 -14.00 -9.89 -8.22
CA LYS A 110 -14.31 -9.95 -9.65
C LYS A 110 -13.16 -9.35 -10.46
N ALA A 111 -12.81 -9.99 -11.57
CA ALA A 111 -11.82 -9.46 -12.50
C ALA A 111 -12.29 -8.12 -13.10
N GLY A 112 -11.37 -7.15 -13.21
CA GLY A 112 -11.63 -5.79 -13.66
C GLY A 112 -12.15 -4.85 -12.56
N SER A 113 -12.40 -5.35 -11.34
CA SER A 113 -12.74 -4.48 -10.21
C SER A 113 -11.54 -3.64 -9.79
N VAL A 114 -11.79 -2.38 -9.49
CA VAL A 114 -10.87 -1.48 -8.78
C VAL A 114 -11.23 -1.55 -7.30
N LEU A 115 -10.23 -1.79 -6.45
CA LEU A 115 -10.42 -1.89 -5.00
C LEU A 115 -9.47 -0.92 -4.30
N VAL A 116 -9.98 -0.19 -3.32
CA VAL A 116 -9.13 0.52 -2.35
C VAL A 116 -8.58 -0.48 -1.35
N VAL A 117 -7.27 -0.50 -1.20
CA VAL A 117 -6.58 -1.32 -0.21
C VAL A 117 -5.97 -0.40 0.83
N ARG A 118 -6.30 -0.65 2.09
CA ARG A 118 -5.86 0.17 3.23
C ARG A 118 -4.73 -0.49 3.99
N LEU A 119 -3.80 0.33 4.44
CA LEU A 119 -2.76 -0.03 5.38
C LEU A 119 -2.96 0.76 6.67
N THR A 120 -2.84 0.06 7.80
CA THR A 120 -2.81 0.65 9.12
C THR A 120 -1.49 0.34 9.82
N ALA A 121 -1.04 1.26 10.66
CA ALA A 121 0.16 1.09 11.49
C ALA A 121 0.09 2.02 12.70
N ARG A 122 1.12 1.97 13.53
CA ARG A 122 1.35 2.92 14.62
C ARG A 122 2.71 3.57 14.47
N HIS A 123 2.76 4.85 14.74
CA HIS A 123 3.99 5.56 15.00
C HIS A 123 4.51 5.16 16.39
N LYS A 124 5.84 5.16 16.60
CA LYS A 124 6.48 4.83 17.89
C LYS A 124 6.06 5.76 19.03
N SER A 125 5.56 6.96 18.73
CA SER A 125 4.96 7.87 19.72
C SER A 125 3.54 7.48 20.17
N GLY A 126 2.94 6.45 19.55
CA GLY A 126 1.60 5.95 19.84
C GLY A 126 0.51 6.43 18.88
N ALA A 127 0.79 7.36 17.95
CA ALA A 127 -0.20 7.83 16.99
C ALA A 127 -0.57 6.74 15.96
N SER A 128 -1.87 6.56 15.69
CA SER A 128 -2.34 5.68 14.61
C SER A 128 -2.06 6.28 13.24
N LEU A 129 -1.57 5.45 12.32
CA LEU A 129 -1.27 5.77 10.93
C LEU A 129 -2.24 5.03 10.02
N VAL A 130 -2.73 5.71 8.98
CA VAL A 130 -3.55 5.12 7.93
C VAL A 130 -3.08 5.59 6.56
N GLY A 131 -3.06 4.68 5.59
CA GLY A 131 -2.79 4.99 4.20
C GLY A 131 -3.60 4.07 3.30
N GLN A 132 -3.72 4.43 2.03
CA GLN A 132 -4.43 3.64 1.07
C GLN A 132 -3.86 3.81 -0.32
N ASP A 133 -4.11 2.83 -1.15
CA ASP A 133 -3.85 2.88 -2.59
C ASP A 133 -4.89 2.00 -3.32
N VAL A 134 -4.93 2.08 -4.64
CA VAL A 134 -5.86 1.33 -5.49
C VAL A 134 -5.19 0.11 -6.10
N VAL A 135 -5.94 -0.98 -6.27
CA VAL A 135 -5.51 -2.15 -7.05
C VAL A 135 -6.57 -2.54 -8.08
N VAL A 136 -6.12 -3.07 -9.21
CA VAL A 136 -6.99 -3.63 -10.25
C VAL A 136 -6.91 -5.14 -10.23
N ILE A 137 -8.05 -5.82 -10.05
CA ILE A 137 -8.09 -7.28 -10.04
C ILE A 137 -7.89 -7.82 -11.46
N SER A 138 -6.78 -8.55 -11.68
CA SER A 138 -6.46 -9.19 -12.98
C SER A 138 -6.49 -10.72 -12.89
N ARG A 139 -6.81 -11.38 -14.02
CA ARG A 139 -6.67 -12.84 -14.21
C ARG A 139 -5.45 -13.24 -15.06
N LYS A 140 -4.79 -12.29 -15.73
CA LYS A 140 -3.64 -12.52 -16.61
C LYS A 140 -2.38 -11.92 -15.98
#